data_AF-A0A7S0NUK2-F1
#
_entry.id   AF-A0A7S0NUK2-F1
#
_cell.length_a   1.000
_cell.length_b   1.000
_cell.length_c   1.000
_cell.angle_alpha   90.00
_cell.angle_beta   90.00
_cell.angle_gamma   90.00
#
_symmetry.space_group_name_H-M   'P 1'
#
loop_
_entity.id
_entity.type
_entity.pdbx_description
1 polymer ?
#
loop_
_entity_poly.entity_id
_entity_poly.type
_entity_poly.pdbx_seq_one_letter_code
_entity_poly.pdbx_strand_id
1 'polypeptide(L)'
;PQLRSSGDGVLPDFSVRHALYFNVSHTIRHFSFGAYFPGMSHPLDNVTAISTAGAAEVRYIAKVVPSVHRALNGSVTRSNLFSVMEHTRPLHPHSGHADLPGLFVIYDITTWQARGL
;
A
#
# COMPACT_ATOMS: atom_id res chain seq x y z
N PRO A 1 -31.88 31.90 8.51
CA PRO A 1 -30.92 32.52 9.45
C PRO A 1 -29.81 31.52 9.81
N GLN A 2 -28.57 31.80 9.37
CA GLN A 2 -27.26 31.33 9.87
C GLN A 2 -26.97 29.80 9.85
N LEU A 3 -25.75 29.27 9.64
CA LEU A 3 -24.60 29.54 8.77
C LEU A 3 -23.74 28.24 8.80
N ARG A 4 -23.23 27.82 7.63
CA ARG A 4 -22.22 26.77 7.28
C ARG A 4 -21.34 26.10 8.38
N SER A 5 -21.10 24.79 8.24
CA SER A 5 -19.75 24.15 8.09
C SER A 5 -19.96 22.81 7.35
N SER A 6 -19.44 22.59 6.13
CA SER A 6 -18.05 22.39 5.71
C SER A 6 -17.43 21.11 6.30
N GLY A 7 -17.14 20.16 5.41
CA GLY A 7 -16.32 18.97 5.66
C GLY A 7 -17.15 17.73 5.95
N ASP A 8 -17.18 16.79 5.01
CA ASP A 8 -16.87 15.37 5.26
C ASP A 8 -17.41 14.51 4.12
N GLY A 9 -16.51 14.19 3.18
CA GLY A 9 -16.73 13.18 2.17
C GLY A 9 -16.70 11.80 2.83
N VAL A 10 -17.74 11.45 3.57
CA VAL A 10 -17.97 10.09 4.06
C VAL A 10 -18.82 9.38 3.01
N LEU A 11 -18.29 8.28 2.47
CA LEU A 11 -18.99 7.43 1.51
C LEU A 11 -20.35 7.01 2.12
N PRO A 12 -21.48 7.18 1.40
CA PRO A 12 -22.82 7.16 1.98
C PRO A 12 -23.33 5.81 2.50
N ASP A 13 -22.49 4.76 2.53
CA ASP A 13 -22.90 3.42 2.96
C ASP A 13 -21.90 2.73 3.92
N PHE A 14 -20.86 3.42 4.39
CA PHE A 14 -19.94 2.84 5.37
C PHE A 14 -20.23 3.36 6.78
N SER A 15 -21.07 2.64 7.51
CA SER A 15 -21.31 2.92 8.93
C SER A 15 -20.06 2.65 9.76
N VAL A 16 -19.69 3.59 10.64
CA VAL A 16 -18.62 3.43 11.65
C VAL A 16 -18.80 2.15 12.47
N ARG A 17 -20.04 1.69 12.67
CA ARG A 17 -20.33 0.45 13.39
C ARG A 17 -19.86 -0.80 12.63
N HIS A 18 -19.96 -0.81 11.30
CA HIS A 18 -19.44 -1.92 10.49
C HIS A 18 -17.92 -1.86 10.35
N ALA A 19 -17.34 -0.65 10.42
CA ALA A 19 -15.90 -0.44 10.38
C ALA A 19 -15.15 -1.25 11.45
N LEU A 20 -15.69 -1.30 12.66
CA LEU A 20 -15.06 -1.96 13.82
C LEU A 20 -14.98 -3.49 13.72
N TYR A 21 -15.73 -4.11 12.81
CA TYR A 21 -15.72 -5.56 12.56
C TYR A 21 -14.91 -5.96 11.33
N PHE A 22 -14.27 -4.99 10.67
CA PHE A 22 -13.53 -5.26 9.44
C PHE A 22 -12.26 -6.07 9.71
N ASN A 23 -12.15 -7.25 9.12
CA ASN A 23 -10.96 -8.09 9.23
C ASN A 23 -9.94 -7.73 8.14
N VAL A 24 -8.78 -7.18 8.53
CA VAL A 24 -7.69 -6.83 7.61
C VAL A 24 -6.62 -7.90 7.44
N SER A 25 -6.85 -9.13 7.93
CA SER A 25 -5.92 -10.24 7.70
C SER A 25 -5.80 -10.53 6.21
N HIS A 26 -4.59 -10.65 5.69
CA HIS A 26 -4.37 -10.80 4.25
C HIS A 26 -3.04 -11.49 3.94
N THR A 27 -2.95 -11.99 2.70
CA THR A 27 -1.73 -12.52 2.11
C THR A 27 -1.49 -11.83 0.77
N ILE A 28 -0.36 -11.13 0.65
CA ILE A 28 0.14 -10.60 -0.61
C ILE A 28 0.92 -11.72 -1.28
N ARG A 29 0.33 -12.35 -2.32
CA ARG A 29 1.01 -13.44 -3.04
C ARG A 29 2.11 -12.91 -3.95
N HIS A 30 1.80 -11.85 -4.67
CA HIS A 30 2.75 -11.19 -5.55
C HIS A 30 2.44 -9.71 -5.63
N PHE A 31 3.47 -8.88 -5.55
CA PHE A 31 3.33 -7.44 -5.70
C PHE A 31 4.57 -6.84 -6.34
N SER A 32 4.40 -6.20 -7.49
CA SER A 32 5.51 -5.73 -8.33
C SER A 32 5.15 -4.44 -9.08
N PHE A 33 6.19 -3.74 -9.55
CA PHE A 33 6.05 -2.54 -10.38
C PHE A 33 6.81 -2.74 -11.71
N GLY A 34 6.09 -2.97 -12.80
CA GLY A 34 6.68 -3.07 -14.14
C GLY A 34 7.08 -4.49 -14.53
N ALA A 35 8.02 -4.61 -15.47
CA ALA A 35 8.38 -5.89 -16.09
C ALA A 35 9.35 -6.72 -15.22
N TYR A 36 9.16 -8.02 -15.17
CA TYR A 36 10.10 -8.91 -14.51
C TYR A 36 11.46 -8.99 -15.25
N PHE A 37 12.56 -9.10 -14.50
CA PHE A 37 13.85 -9.56 -15.01
C PHE A 37 14.51 -10.53 -14.02
N PRO A 38 15.39 -11.44 -14.48
CA PRO A 38 16.03 -12.43 -13.62
C PRO A 38 16.79 -11.80 -12.45
N GLY A 39 16.64 -12.38 -11.25
CA GLY A 39 17.27 -11.87 -10.02
C GLY A 39 16.48 -10.78 -9.29
N MET A 40 15.33 -10.35 -9.83
CA MET A 40 14.42 -9.47 -9.11
C MET A 40 13.74 -10.20 -7.94
N SER A 41 13.77 -9.58 -6.77
CA SER A 41 13.03 -10.00 -5.58
C SER A 41 12.13 -8.86 -5.14
N HIS A 42 10.85 -9.13 -4.88
CA HIS A 42 9.90 -8.11 -4.45
C HIS A 42 9.66 -8.21 -2.93
N PRO A 43 9.79 -7.11 -2.18
CA PRO A 43 9.67 -7.11 -0.72
C PRO A 43 8.35 -7.65 -0.16
N LEU A 44 7.27 -7.65 -0.95
CA LEU A 44 5.93 -8.06 -0.50
C LEU A 44 5.47 -9.41 -1.08
N ASP A 45 6.34 -10.11 -1.81
CA ASP A 45 5.98 -11.45 -2.32
C ASP A 45 5.82 -12.44 -1.15
N ASN A 46 4.68 -13.12 -1.11
CA ASN A 46 4.27 -14.07 -0.08
C ASN A 46 4.21 -13.52 1.37
N VAL A 47 4.03 -12.22 1.55
CA VAL A 47 3.83 -11.62 2.88
C VAL A 47 2.42 -11.91 3.39
N THR A 48 2.31 -12.39 4.63
CA THR A 48 1.03 -12.59 5.31
C THR A 48 0.99 -11.77 6.59
N ALA A 49 -0.05 -10.96 6.76
CA ALA A 49 -0.32 -10.21 7.98
C ALA A 49 -1.66 -10.66 8.56
N ILE A 50 -1.67 -10.99 9.86
CA ILE A 50 -2.87 -11.43 10.58
C ILE A 50 -3.30 -10.31 11.52
N SER A 51 -4.54 -9.84 11.39
CA SER A 51 -5.10 -8.84 12.29
C SER A 51 -5.49 -9.50 13.61
N THR A 52 -4.83 -9.12 14.69
CA THR A 52 -5.20 -9.52 16.06
C THR A 52 -6.03 -8.45 16.77
N ALA A 53 -5.96 -7.20 16.31
CA ALA A 53 -6.58 -6.03 16.93
C ALA A 53 -7.78 -5.53 16.12
N GLY A 54 -8.84 -6.34 16.02
CA GLY A 54 -10.11 -5.95 15.39
C GLY A 54 -9.93 -5.25 14.03
N ALA A 55 -10.67 -4.16 13.83
CA ALA A 55 -10.51 -3.29 12.67
C ALA A 55 -9.23 -2.46 12.75
N ALA A 56 -8.48 -2.43 11.66
CA ALA A 56 -7.28 -1.63 11.53
C ALA A 56 -7.16 -1.04 10.13
N GLU A 57 -6.31 -0.04 10.02
CA GLU A 57 -5.80 0.48 8.76
C GLU A 57 -4.36 -0.02 8.58
N VAL A 58 -4.12 -0.83 7.56
CA VAL A 58 -2.78 -1.33 7.20
C VAL A 58 -2.32 -0.58 5.97
N ARG A 59 -1.12 0.01 6.03
CA ARG A 59 -0.50 0.74 4.93
C ARG A 59 0.84 0.12 4.56
N TYR A 60 1.01 -0.23 3.29
CA TYR A 60 2.29 -0.51 2.66
C TYR A 60 2.73 0.72 1.88
N ILE A 61 3.72 1.44 2.42
CA ILE A 61 4.25 2.66 1.83
C ILE A 61 5.48 2.29 0.99
N ALA A 62 5.32 2.29 -0.32
CA ALA A 62 6.35 1.91 -1.28
C ALA A 62 7.09 3.13 -1.84
N LYS A 63 8.42 3.04 -1.92
CA LYS A 63 9.25 3.99 -2.68
C LYS A 63 9.79 3.27 -3.92
N VAL A 64 9.36 3.73 -5.08
CA VAL A 64 9.58 3.07 -6.36
C VAL A 64 10.64 3.82 -7.17
N VAL A 65 11.62 3.06 -7.68
CA VAL A 65 12.76 3.56 -8.45
C VAL A 65 12.74 2.96 -9.85
N PRO A 66 12.50 3.76 -10.90
CA PRO A 66 12.66 3.32 -12.28
C PRO A 66 14.05 2.74 -12.52
N SER A 67 14.12 1.57 -13.15
CA SER A 67 15.35 0.78 -13.27
C SER A 67 15.49 0.18 -14.67
N VAL A 68 16.74 0.03 -15.12
CA VAL A 68 17.07 -0.68 -16.37
C VAL A 68 18.00 -1.84 -16.08
N HIS A 69 17.61 -3.02 -16.52
CA HIS A 69 18.41 -4.23 -16.49
C HIS A 69 18.94 -4.55 -17.89
N ARG A 70 20.22 -4.89 -17.99
CA ARG A 70 20.87 -5.33 -19.22
C ARG A 70 21.35 -6.77 -19.03
N ALA A 71 20.78 -7.69 -19.79
CA ALA A 71 21.21 -9.08 -19.77
C ALA A 71 22.50 -9.25 -20.59
N LEU A 72 23.25 -10.33 -20.30
CA LEU A 72 24.49 -10.68 -21.01
C LEU A 72 24.29 -10.88 -22.52
N ASN A 73 23.09 -11.28 -22.94
CA ASN A 73 22.72 -11.42 -24.35
C ASN A 73 22.38 -10.08 -25.04
N GLY A 74 22.55 -8.95 -24.36
CA GLY A 74 22.25 -7.61 -24.87
C GLY A 74 20.79 -7.17 -24.72
N SER A 75 19.90 -8.05 -24.24
CA SER A 75 18.50 -7.68 -23.99
C SER A 75 18.39 -6.61 -22.89
N VAL A 76 17.51 -5.63 -23.11
CA VAL A 76 17.30 -4.51 -22.19
C VAL A 76 15.87 -4.55 -21.66
N THR A 77 15.73 -4.68 -20.34
CA THR A 77 14.43 -4.64 -19.67
C THR A 77 14.31 -3.37 -18.85
N ARG A 78 13.26 -2.57 -19.12
CA ARG A 78 12.89 -1.41 -18.29
C ARG A 78 11.86 -1.86 -17.27
N SER A 79 12.11 -1.58 -16.00
CA SER A 79 11.25 -1.98 -14.88
C SER A 79 11.38 -1.01 -13.71
N ASN A 80 11.00 -1.42 -12.50
CA ASN A 80 11.18 -0.67 -11.28
C ASN A 80 11.64 -1.60 -10.15
N LEU A 81 12.52 -1.07 -9.31
CA LEU A 81 12.81 -1.61 -8.00
C LEU A 81 12.02 -0.82 -6.96
N PHE A 82 11.74 -1.40 -5.81
CA PHE A 82 11.08 -0.66 -4.73
C PHE A 82 11.45 -1.19 -3.36
N SER A 83 11.32 -0.32 -2.35
CA SER A 83 11.33 -0.68 -0.94
C SER A 83 9.97 -0.38 -0.33
N VAL A 84 9.68 -1.03 0.80
CA VAL A 84 8.39 -0.89 1.50
C VAL A 84 8.61 -0.66 2.99
N MET A 85 7.81 0.24 3.55
CA MET A 85 7.59 0.36 4.98
C MET A 85 6.13 -0.01 5.29
N GLU A 86 5.92 -0.91 6.25
CA GLU A 86 4.60 -1.27 6.74
C GLU A 86 4.22 -0.39 7.94
N HIS A 87 2.97 0.07 7.98
CA HIS A 87 2.41 0.78 9.12
C HIS A 87 0.98 0.32 9.37
N THR A 88 0.71 -0.16 10.59
CA THR A 88 -0.61 -0.63 11.00
C THR A 88 -1.16 0.24 12.13
N ARG A 89 -2.37 0.76 11.94
CA ARG A 89 -3.08 1.56 12.94
C ARG A 89 -4.40 0.89 13.33
N PRO A 90 -4.55 0.39 14.56
CA PRO A 90 -5.82 -0.13 15.06
C PRO A 90 -6.87 0.99 15.17
N LEU A 91 -8.10 0.69 14.74
CA LEU A 91 -9.21 1.64 14.84
C LEU A 91 -9.88 1.51 16.20
N HIS A 92 -10.13 2.67 16.82
CA HIS A 92 -10.76 2.74 18.13
C HIS A 92 -12.19 3.28 17.99
N PRO A 93 -13.19 2.66 18.62
CA PRO A 93 -14.59 3.10 18.54
C PRO A 93 -14.84 4.55 19.01
N HIS A 94 -13.92 5.13 19.78
CA HIS A 94 -14.08 6.42 20.45
C HIS A 94 -13.15 7.52 19.92
N SER A 95 -12.43 7.30 18.81
CA SER A 95 -11.45 8.26 18.31
C SER A 95 -12.05 9.53 17.68
N GLY A 96 -13.36 9.59 17.47
CA GLY A 96 -14.04 10.75 16.87
C GLY A 96 -13.67 11.03 15.40
N HIS A 97 -12.73 10.26 14.84
CA HIS A 97 -12.29 10.33 13.45
C HIS A 97 -12.88 9.15 12.68
N ALA A 98 -13.45 9.43 11.50
CA ALA A 98 -13.85 8.41 10.54
C ALA A 98 -12.61 7.83 9.83
N ASP A 99 -11.79 7.10 10.58
CA ASP A 99 -10.71 6.32 10.00
C ASP A 99 -11.30 5.15 9.21
N LEU A 100 -10.79 4.91 8.00
CA LEU A 100 -11.27 3.85 7.12
C LEU A 100 -10.43 2.58 7.36
N PRO A 101 -11.02 1.48 7.83
CA PRO A 101 -10.29 0.23 7.93
C PRO A 101 -10.02 -0.31 6.53
N GLY A 102 -8.91 -1.03 6.39
CA GLY A 102 -8.54 -1.60 5.11
C GLY A 102 -7.05 -1.78 4.94
N LEU A 103 -6.70 -2.29 3.77
CA LEU A 103 -5.34 -2.39 3.27
C LEU A 103 -5.14 -1.33 2.20
N PHE A 104 -4.13 -0.50 2.37
CA PHE A 104 -3.76 0.54 1.44
C PHE A 104 -2.32 0.36 0.98
N VAL A 105 -2.12 0.43 -0.33
CA VAL A 105 -0.80 0.53 -0.92
C VAL A 105 -0.61 1.96 -1.40
N ILE A 106 0.33 2.66 -0.78
CA ILE A 106 0.66 4.04 -1.12
C ILE A 106 2.04 4.02 -1.74
N TYR A 107 2.20 4.63 -2.91
CA TYR A 107 3.49 4.60 -3.60
C TYR A 107 3.84 5.97 -4.17
N ASP A 108 5.13 6.28 -4.12
CA ASP A 108 5.72 7.40 -4.86
C ASP A 108 6.80 6.86 -5.79
N ILE A 109 6.85 7.41 -7.01
CA ILE A 109 7.86 7.07 -8.01
C ILE A 109 8.89 8.19 -8.05
N THR A 110 10.17 7.84 -7.93
CA THR A 110 11.26 8.80 -8.04
C THR A 110 11.48 9.23 -9.49
N THR A 111 11.91 10.48 -9.68
CA THR A 111 12.24 11.00 -11.02
C THR A 111 13.59 10.52 -11.55
N TRP A 112 14.48 10.06 -10.66
CA TRP A 112 15.79 9.52 -11.04
C TRP A 112 15.69 8.03 -11.36
N GLN A 113 16.55 7.57 -12.26
CA GLN A 113 16.58 6.20 -12.77
C GLN A 113 17.85 5.49 -12.31
N ALA A 114 17.69 4.33 -11.68
CA ALA A 114 18.81 3.43 -11.40
C ALA A 114 19.21 2.68 -12.68
N ARG A 115 20.52 2.55 -12.91
CA ARG A 115 21.06 1.66 -13.94
C ARG A 115 21.78 0.52 -13.23
N GLY A 116 21.27 -0.70 -13.38
CA GLY A 116 22.02 -1.89 -13.00
C GLY A 116 23.22 -2.04 -13.95
N LEU A 117 24.37 -2.44 -13.42
CA LEU A 117 25.55 -2.81 -14.20
C LEU A 117 25.28 -4.05 -15.05
#